data_AF-A0A3M1R2U1-F1
#
_entry.id   AF-A0A3M1R2U1-F1
#
_cell.length_a   1.000
_cell.length_b   1.000
_cell.length_c   1.000
_cell.angle_alpha   90.00
_cell.angle_beta   90.00
_cell.angle_gamma   90.00
#
_symmetry.space_group_name_H-M   'P 1'
#
loop_
_entity.id
_entity.type
_entity.pdbx_description
1 polymer ?
#
loop_
_entity_poly.entity_id
_entity_poly.type
_entity_poly.pdbx_seq_one_letter_code
_entity_poly.pdbx_strand_id
1 'polypeptide(L)'
;MKQRIEALYEEWQQATGPRERDRMVAEALGGEVFATPEGLRVRWHHEGLPAEEPLPEYTTHLTAAARAMDQAWDLVEEFAPVRIHCRRDPNHPTQRGDCVVEWWPDEESHVATPRFPTEAESRAFAAFAFARLQRQV
;
A
#
# COMPACT_ATOMS: atom_id res chain seq x y z
N MET A 1 11.07 -12.42 7.73
CA MET A 1 9.92 -11.63 7.22
C MET A 1 9.36 -10.65 8.26
N LYS A 2 8.99 -11.11 9.46
CA LYS A 2 8.39 -10.26 10.52
C LYS A 2 9.09 -8.91 10.75
N GLN A 3 10.40 -8.92 11.04
CA GLN A 3 11.17 -7.69 11.25
C GLN A 3 11.17 -6.74 10.04
N ARG A 4 11.10 -7.28 8.81
CA ARG A 4 11.03 -6.46 7.58
C ARG A 4 9.68 -5.76 7.46
N ILE A 5 8.58 -6.48 7.74
CA ILE A 5 7.23 -5.90 7.76
C ILE A 5 7.08 -4.86 8.86
N GLU A 6 7.61 -5.13 10.06
CA GLU A 6 7.63 -4.17 11.18
C GLU A 6 8.39 -2.90 10.79
N ALA A 7 9.58 -3.03 10.21
CA ALA A 7 10.36 -1.88 9.74
C ALA A 7 9.64 -1.07 8.64
N LEU A 8 8.98 -1.74 7.69
CA LEU A 8 8.17 -1.07 6.66
C LEU A 8 6.95 -0.36 7.25
N TYR A 9 6.34 -0.93 8.28
CA TYR A 9 5.25 -0.29 9.00
C TYR A 9 5.74 0.94 9.78
N GLU A 10 6.90 0.87 10.41
CA GLU A 10 7.52 2.04 11.07
C GLU A 10 7.85 3.14 10.06
N GLU A 11 8.43 2.80 8.89
CA GLU A 11 8.67 3.72 7.78
C GLU A 11 7.35 4.40 7.34
N TRP A 12 6.28 3.62 7.17
CA TRP A 12 4.94 4.12 6.83
C TRP A 12 4.36 5.10 7.85
N GLN A 13 4.62 4.87 9.15
CA GLN A 13 4.14 5.74 10.22
C GLN A 13 4.89 7.06 10.32
N GLN A 14 6.14 7.13 9.81
CA GLN A 14 6.92 8.37 9.81
C GLN A 14 6.47 9.38 8.75
N ALA A 15 5.66 8.95 7.78
CA ALA A 15 5.09 9.82 6.76
C ALA A 15 4.19 10.91 7.37
N THR A 16 4.37 12.16 6.94
CA THR A 16 3.61 13.35 7.37
C THR A 16 2.22 13.44 6.73
N GLY A 17 1.46 12.36 6.83
CA GLY A 17 0.06 12.29 6.44
C GLY A 17 -0.23 11.52 5.13
N PRO A 18 -1.51 11.50 4.71
CA PRO A 18 -1.98 10.68 3.59
C PRO A 18 -1.22 10.93 2.30
N ARG A 19 -0.91 12.19 1.99
CA ARG A 19 -0.28 12.55 0.71
C ARG A 19 1.16 12.06 0.59
N GLU A 20 1.90 12.08 1.69
CA GLU A 20 3.25 11.56 1.74
C GLU A 20 3.26 10.04 1.61
N ARG A 21 2.29 9.36 2.24
CA ARG A 21 2.10 7.91 2.06
C ARG A 21 1.73 7.56 0.63
N ASP A 22 0.88 8.35 -0.02
CA ASP A 22 0.57 8.15 -1.43
C ASP A 22 1.81 8.24 -2.31
N ARG A 23 2.71 9.21 -2.01
CA ARG A 23 4.00 9.36 -2.68
C ARG A 23 4.87 8.13 -2.47
N MET A 24 4.99 7.64 -1.24
CA MET A 24 5.74 6.42 -0.92
C MET A 24 5.23 5.20 -1.70
N VAL A 25 3.91 5.04 -1.84
CA VAL A 25 3.32 3.97 -2.66
C VAL A 25 3.74 4.08 -4.12
N ALA A 26 3.59 5.26 -4.73
CA ALA A 26 3.96 5.49 -6.12
C ALA A 26 5.44 5.23 -6.39
N GLU A 27 6.33 5.73 -5.52
CA GLU A 27 7.79 5.54 -5.64
C GLU A 27 8.17 4.06 -5.48
N ALA A 28 7.53 3.35 -4.53
CA ALA A 28 7.74 1.92 -4.33
C ALA A 28 7.39 1.11 -5.58
N LEU A 29 6.27 1.46 -6.24
CA LEU A 29 5.80 0.89 -7.51
C LEU A 29 6.62 1.30 -8.73
N GLY A 30 7.71 2.08 -8.56
CA GLY A 30 8.60 2.46 -9.65
C GLY A 30 8.22 3.76 -10.37
N GLY A 31 7.25 4.50 -9.85
CA GLY A 31 6.89 5.82 -10.36
C GLY A 31 7.88 6.92 -9.93
N GLU A 32 8.14 7.86 -10.82
CA GLU A 32 8.87 9.10 -10.50
C GLU A 32 7.85 10.17 -10.08
N VAL A 33 7.85 10.57 -8.80
CA VAL A 33 6.95 11.61 -8.28
C VAL A 33 7.62 12.98 -8.35
N PHE A 34 6.91 13.97 -8.89
CA PHE A 34 7.40 15.34 -9.03
C PHE A 34 6.30 16.37 -8.81
N ALA A 35 6.70 17.59 -8.46
CA ALA A 35 5.78 18.70 -8.22
C ALA A 35 5.54 19.51 -9.51
N THR A 36 4.29 19.93 -9.69
CA THR A 36 3.85 20.85 -10.74
C THR A 36 3.02 21.98 -10.13
N PRO A 37 2.76 23.09 -10.86
CA PRO A 37 1.87 24.15 -10.37
C PRO A 37 0.48 23.64 -9.97
N GLU A 38 -0.01 22.58 -10.61
CA GLU A 38 -1.33 21.96 -10.35
C GLU A 38 -1.30 20.91 -9.23
N GLY A 39 -0.12 20.55 -8.71
CA GLY A 39 0.05 19.58 -7.62
C GLY A 39 1.10 18.51 -7.88
N LEU A 40 1.08 17.44 -7.09
CA LEU A 40 1.97 16.29 -7.27
C LEU A 40 1.49 15.39 -8.40
N ARG A 41 2.41 14.97 -9.26
CA ARG A 41 2.18 14.07 -10.39
C ARG A 41 3.17 12.91 -10.31
N VAL A 42 2.84 11.82 -10.99
CA VAL A 42 3.69 10.64 -11.13
C VAL A 42 3.90 10.35 -12.60
N ARG A 43 5.16 10.06 -12.97
CA ARG A 43 5.55 9.52 -14.27
C ARG A 43 5.85 8.04 -14.12
N TRP A 44 5.27 7.22 -14.98
CA TRP A 44 5.44 5.77 -14.97
C TRP A 44 6.37 5.33 -16.10
N HIS A 45 7.21 4.33 -15.81
CA HIS A 45 8.17 3.76 -16.78
C HIS A 45 7.78 2.34 -17.24
N HIS A 46 6.65 1.81 -16.77
CA HIS A 46 6.15 0.47 -17.08
C HIS A 46 5.08 0.51 -18.18
N GLU A 47 5.05 -0.52 -19.03
CA GLU A 47 4.02 -0.67 -20.06
C GLU A 47 2.64 -0.90 -19.43
N GLY A 48 1.58 -0.34 -20.05
CA GLY A 48 0.19 -0.49 -19.58
C GLY A 48 -0.29 0.58 -18.59
N LEU A 49 0.60 1.46 -18.10
CA LEU A 49 0.25 2.63 -17.29
C LEU A 49 0.24 3.92 -18.14
N PRO A 50 -0.53 4.95 -17.75
CA PRO A 50 -0.41 6.26 -18.38
C PRO A 50 1.04 6.77 -18.21
N ALA A 51 1.60 7.42 -19.22
CA ALA A 51 2.97 7.96 -19.09
C ALA A 51 3.09 8.95 -17.92
N GLU A 52 2.02 9.69 -17.64
CA GLU A 52 1.96 10.67 -16.55
C GLU A 52 0.52 10.87 -16.05
N GLU A 53 0.33 10.93 -14.73
CA GLU A 53 -0.97 11.22 -14.11
C GLU A 53 -0.80 12.04 -12.81
N PRO A 54 -1.87 12.71 -12.30
CA PRO A 54 -1.86 13.24 -10.93
C PRO A 54 -1.54 12.11 -9.94
N LEU A 55 -0.74 12.38 -8.90
CA LEU A 55 -0.39 11.36 -7.93
C LEU A 55 -1.70 10.79 -7.32
N PRO A 56 -1.98 9.49 -7.48
CA PRO A 56 -3.24 8.91 -7.03
C PRO A 56 -3.38 8.97 -5.51
N GLU A 57 -4.62 9.03 -5.04
CA GLU A 57 -4.94 9.09 -3.62
C GLU A 57 -5.13 7.68 -3.04
N TYR A 58 -4.05 6.91 -2.96
CA TYR A 58 -4.09 5.49 -2.57
C TYR A 58 -4.65 5.29 -1.16
N THR A 59 -4.32 6.16 -0.22
CA THR A 59 -4.70 6.00 1.19
C THR A 59 -6.15 6.37 1.49
N THR A 60 -6.83 7.08 0.60
CA THR A 60 -8.22 7.57 0.80
C THR A 60 -9.20 7.01 -0.21
N HIS A 61 -8.77 6.66 -1.42
CA HIS A 61 -9.62 6.13 -2.49
C HIS A 61 -9.38 4.63 -2.73
N LEU A 62 -10.41 3.82 -2.44
CA LEU A 62 -10.34 2.37 -2.54
C LEU A 62 -9.95 1.87 -3.94
N THR A 63 -10.46 2.51 -5.00
CA THR A 63 -10.12 2.13 -6.39
C THR A 63 -8.65 2.36 -6.70
N ALA A 64 -8.07 3.46 -6.21
CA ALA A 64 -6.64 3.72 -6.38
C ALA A 64 -5.81 2.70 -5.59
N ALA A 65 -6.21 2.40 -4.35
CA ALA A 65 -5.55 1.39 -3.51
C ALA A 65 -5.61 -0.02 -4.12
N ALA A 66 -6.73 -0.40 -4.72
CA ALA A 66 -6.88 -1.67 -5.42
C ALA A 66 -5.95 -1.74 -6.64
N ARG A 67 -5.91 -0.68 -7.46
CA ARG A 67 -4.98 -0.59 -8.60
C ARG A 67 -3.51 -0.72 -8.16
N ALA A 68 -3.15 -0.12 -7.02
CA ALA A 68 -1.80 -0.26 -6.46
C ALA A 68 -1.48 -1.70 -6.04
N MET A 69 -2.46 -2.42 -5.48
CA MET A 69 -2.30 -3.85 -5.16
C MET A 69 -2.13 -4.69 -6.42
N ASP A 70 -2.91 -4.44 -7.47
CA ASP A 70 -2.77 -5.15 -8.75
C ASP A 70 -1.38 -4.93 -9.35
N GLN A 71 -0.90 -3.67 -9.38
CA GLN A 71 0.46 -3.35 -9.83
C GLN A 71 1.53 -4.02 -8.96
N ALA A 72 1.36 -4.01 -7.63
CA ALA A 72 2.29 -4.66 -6.72
C ALA A 72 2.29 -6.19 -6.88
N TRP A 73 1.15 -6.78 -7.25
CA TRP A 73 1.01 -8.21 -7.48
C TRP A 73 1.72 -8.64 -8.77
N ASP A 74 1.60 -7.86 -9.85
CA ASP A 74 2.33 -8.11 -11.09
C ASP A 74 3.85 -8.05 -10.90
N LEU A 75 4.32 -7.30 -9.89
CA LEU A 75 5.73 -7.24 -9.50
C LEU A 75 6.18 -8.47 -8.67
N VAL A 76 5.25 -9.30 -8.21
CA VAL A 76 5.48 -10.30 -7.17
C VAL A 76 4.94 -11.66 -7.62
N GLU A 77 5.69 -12.35 -8.48
CA GLU A 77 5.34 -13.72 -8.88
C GLU A 77 5.55 -14.75 -7.73
N GLU A 78 6.27 -14.41 -6.64
CA GLU A 78 6.76 -15.42 -5.67
C GLU A 78 6.58 -15.15 -4.16
N PHE A 79 6.06 -14.01 -3.71
CA PHE A 79 5.99 -13.76 -2.24
C PHE A 79 4.66 -14.18 -1.60
N ALA A 80 4.82 -14.79 -0.41
CA ALA A 80 3.89 -14.90 0.73
C ALA A 80 2.46 -14.37 0.52
N PRO A 81 1.40 -15.18 0.71
CA PRO A 81 0.04 -14.69 0.61
C PRO A 81 -0.23 -13.57 1.63
N VAL A 82 -0.87 -12.52 1.14
CA VAL A 82 -1.36 -11.40 1.95
C VAL A 82 -2.87 -11.44 2.03
N ARG A 83 -3.40 -11.18 3.21
CA ARG A 83 -4.83 -10.97 3.42
C ARG A 83 -5.06 -9.64 4.10
N ILE A 84 -6.10 -8.96 3.63
CA ILE A 84 -6.57 -7.73 4.24
C ILE A 84 -7.91 -8.05 4.87
N HIS A 85 -7.97 -8.01 6.20
CA HIS A 85 -9.17 -8.27 6.95
C HIS A 85 -9.70 -6.97 7.55
N CYS A 86 -10.86 -6.51 7.06
CA CYS A 86 -11.55 -5.36 7.61
C CYS A 86 -12.75 -5.81 8.44
N ARG A 87 -12.70 -5.61 9.75
CA ARG A 87 -13.85 -5.78 10.61
C ARG A 87 -14.72 -4.54 10.50
N ARG A 88 -15.99 -4.76 10.13
CA ARG A 88 -17.05 -3.78 10.31
C ARG A 88 -17.83 -4.20 11.55
N ASP A 89 -17.95 -3.32 12.53
CA ASP A 89 -18.88 -3.55 13.63
C ASP A 89 -20.31 -3.42 13.08
N PRO A 90 -21.11 -4.51 13.07
CA PRO A 90 -22.48 -4.45 12.59
C PRO A 90 -23.37 -3.51 13.41
N ASN A 91 -23.00 -3.17 14.66
CA ASN A 91 -23.73 -2.25 15.51
C ASN A 91 -23.33 -0.78 15.30
N HIS A 92 -22.20 -0.53 14.62
CA HIS A 92 -21.70 0.81 14.32
C HIS A 92 -21.37 0.92 12.82
N PRO A 93 -22.38 0.97 11.94
CA PRO A 93 -22.18 0.98 10.48
C PRO A 93 -21.38 2.20 9.98
N THR A 94 -21.23 3.24 10.80
CA THR A 94 -20.43 4.44 10.52
C THR A 94 -19.01 4.36 11.05
N GLN A 95 -18.65 3.33 11.83
CA GLN A 95 -17.29 3.14 12.31
C GLN A 95 -16.38 2.86 11.11
N ARG A 96 -15.46 3.79 10.84
CA ARG A 96 -14.45 3.61 9.79
C ARG A 96 -13.41 2.57 10.27
N GLY A 97 -13.31 1.50 9.47
CA GLY A 97 -12.22 0.54 9.32
C GLY A 97 -11.46 0.11 10.57
N ASP A 98 -11.74 -1.09 11.07
CA ASP A 98 -10.79 -1.90 11.82
C ASP A 98 -10.13 -2.89 10.84
N CYS A 99 -9.19 -2.40 10.04
CA CYS A 99 -8.52 -3.19 9.00
C CYS A 99 -7.13 -3.64 9.43
N VAL A 100 -6.82 -4.93 9.25
CA VAL A 100 -5.49 -5.51 9.51
C VAL A 100 -4.94 -6.10 8.22
N VAL A 101 -3.64 -5.94 8.01
CA VAL A 101 -2.91 -6.62 6.93
C VAL A 101 -2.13 -7.78 7.55
N GLU A 102 -2.41 -8.98 7.05
CA GLU A 102 -1.82 -10.22 7.51
C GLU A 102 -0.95 -10.81 6.39
N TRP A 103 0.26 -11.25 6.76
CA TRP A 103 1.26 -11.84 5.87
C TRP A 103 1.61 -13.24 6.36
N TRP A 104 1.65 -14.21 5.45
CA TRP A 104 2.10 -15.58 5.70
C TRP A 104 3.35 -15.89 4.89
N PRO A 105 4.54 -15.51 5.38
CA PRO A 105 5.81 -15.86 4.74
C PRO A 105 6.01 -17.35 4.48
N ASP A 106 5.47 -18.19 5.35
CA ASP A 106 5.47 -19.65 5.27
C ASP A 106 4.22 -20.20 5.99
N GLU A 107 4.01 -21.51 5.96
CA GLU A 107 2.82 -22.15 6.54
C GLU A 107 2.73 -22.03 8.07
N GLU A 108 3.87 -21.79 8.76
CA GLU A 108 3.96 -21.79 10.22
C GLU A 108 4.05 -20.37 10.82
N SER A 109 4.42 -19.38 10.01
CA SER A 109 4.70 -18.01 10.42
C SER A 109 3.64 -17.03 9.92
N HIS A 110 3.11 -16.24 10.84
CA HIS A 110 2.11 -15.21 10.55
C HIS A 110 2.55 -13.87 11.13
N VAL A 111 2.38 -12.80 10.34
CA VAL A 111 2.66 -11.42 10.74
C VAL A 111 1.44 -10.57 10.47
N ALA A 112 0.87 -9.98 11.51
CA ALA A 112 -0.21 -9.01 11.41
C ALA A 112 0.30 -7.61 11.75
N THR A 113 -0.06 -6.63 10.93
CA THR A 113 0.19 -5.21 11.24
C THR A 113 -0.74 -4.73 12.35
N PRO A 114 -0.45 -3.58 12.97
CA PRO A 114 -1.49 -2.83 13.67
C PRO A 114 -2.64 -2.44 12.73
N ARG A 115 -3.72 -1.97 13.34
CA ARG A 115 -4.98 -1.65 12.65
C ARG A 115 -4.87 -0.34 11.86
N PHE A 116 -5.38 -0.36 10.64
CA PHE A 116 -5.56 0.80 9.79
C PHE A 116 -7.00 1.31 9.87
N PRO A 117 -7.21 2.63 9.81
CA PRO A 117 -8.53 3.26 9.95
C PRO A 117 -9.44 3.06 8.74
N THR A 118 -8.89 2.63 7.59
CA THR A 118 -9.66 2.38 6.37
C THR A 118 -9.10 1.22 5.57
N GLU A 119 -9.95 0.63 4.73
CA GLU A 119 -9.54 -0.41 3.77
C GLU A 119 -8.62 0.14 2.67
N ALA A 120 -8.80 1.42 2.29
CA ALA A 120 -7.92 2.06 1.31
C ALA A 120 -6.49 2.17 1.88
N GLU A 121 -6.35 2.62 3.13
CA GLU A 121 -5.04 2.73 3.76
C GLU A 121 -4.38 1.37 3.99
N SER A 122 -5.13 0.34 4.40
CA SER A 122 -4.56 -1.01 4.55
C SER A 122 -4.10 -1.60 3.21
N ARG A 123 -4.85 -1.40 2.12
CA ARG A 123 -4.45 -1.81 0.76
C ARG A 123 -3.24 -1.02 0.26
N ALA A 124 -3.21 0.29 0.50
CA ALA A 124 -2.08 1.12 0.12
C ALA A 124 -0.79 0.69 0.84
N PHE A 125 -0.87 0.42 2.15
CA PHE A 125 0.26 -0.12 2.90
C PHE A 125 0.70 -1.48 2.36
N ALA A 126 -0.24 -2.40 2.10
CA ALA A 126 0.08 -3.71 1.56
C ALA A 126 0.81 -3.62 0.21
N ALA A 127 0.34 -2.76 -0.70
CA ALA A 127 0.98 -2.52 -1.99
C ALA A 127 2.41 -1.94 -1.83
N PHE A 128 2.56 -0.94 -0.96
CA PHE A 128 3.87 -0.37 -0.61
C PHE A 128 4.83 -1.44 -0.08
N ALA A 129 4.38 -2.24 0.88
CA ALA A 129 5.19 -3.28 1.50
C ALA A 129 5.58 -4.37 0.48
N PHE A 130 4.64 -4.81 -0.37
CA PHE A 130 4.92 -5.76 -1.45
C PHE A 130 6.02 -5.26 -2.38
N ALA A 131 5.83 -4.07 -2.95
CA ALA A 131 6.77 -3.51 -3.92
C ALA A 131 8.16 -3.26 -3.31
N ARG A 132 8.23 -2.86 -2.04
CA ARG A 132 9.50 -2.66 -1.32
C ARG A 132 10.21 -3.97 -1.00
N LEU A 133 9.48 -5.02 -0.64
CA LEU A 133 10.08 -6.32 -0.31
C LEU A 133 10.72 -6.99 -1.53
N GLN A 134 10.14 -6.85 -2.72
CA GLN A 134 10.70 -7.35 -3.97
C GLN A 134 12.04 -6.68 -4.31
N ARG A 135 12.12 -5.35 -4.18
CA ARG A 135 13.33 -4.57 -4.54
C ARG A 135 14.52 -4.73 -3.58
N GLN A 136 14.34 -5.47 -2.48
CA GLN A 136 15.37 -5.76 -1.49
C GLN A 136 15.98 -7.16 -1.65
N VAL A 137 15.54 -7.94 -2.65
CA VAL A 137 16.09 -9.25 -3.02
C VAL A 137 16.86 -9.11 -4.33
#